data_AF-A0A5C5Q6F6-F1
#
_entry.id   AF-A0A5C5Q6F6-F1
#
_cell.length_a   1.000
_cell.length_b   1.000
_cell.length_c   1.000
_cell.angle_alpha   90.00
_cell.angle_beta   90.00
_cell.angle_gamma   90.00
#
_symmetry.space_group_name_H-M   'P 1'
#
loop_
_entity.id
_entity.type
_entity.pdbx_description
1 polymer ?
#
loop_
_entity_poly.entity_id
_entity_poly.type
_entity_poly.pdbx_seq_one_letter_code
_entity_poly.pdbx_strand_id
1 'polypeptide(L)'
;MLDGDLEKSWQFMVEIFLALLASALGMWLLSSAICLFVWFQAHNLFTKVIPTRFNRQRREVCFMPDGATEPLFVPWESLSAWVVQAQGASQYGVTRQYGMGMGFEHEGELVRVEFQCGSVQLAISNWEAVRGYMEYELNDLSTLQDPLGLQEPGDPPHEGLHTFRNARAGLHRRLREKEVGRIYAFFWYIYHVMTLWTLPNHLVEWEIKRIAKVGRRALPPAMQAWSEPLPPEQWAKPSSELLRLSAKVKALIKRYPRKPITEVYAEVYRNEPKPPRSA
;
A
#
# COMPACT_ATOMS: atom_id res chain seq x y z
N MET A 1 -35.31 39.92 -45.93
CA MET A 1 -35.33 40.36 -44.52
C MET A 1 -35.05 39.20 -43.55
N LEU A 2 -35.52 37.97 -43.83
CA LEU A 2 -35.27 36.77 -43.01
C LEU A 2 -33.81 36.27 -43.03
N ASP A 3 -33.12 36.28 -44.19
CA ASP A 3 -31.73 35.80 -44.29
C ASP A 3 -30.73 36.60 -43.44
N GLY A 4 -30.90 37.92 -43.36
CA GLY A 4 -30.00 38.79 -42.60
C GLY A 4 -30.15 38.67 -41.08
N ASP A 5 -31.27 38.12 -40.60
CA ASP A 5 -31.53 37.90 -39.18
C ASP A 5 -31.01 36.52 -38.73
N LEU A 6 -31.08 35.53 -39.64
CA LEU A 6 -30.48 34.21 -39.46
C LEU A 6 -28.94 34.30 -39.40
N GLU A 7 -28.33 35.08 -40.30
CA GLU A 7 -26.87 35.28 -40.34
C GLU A 7 -26.35 35.97 -39.07
N LYS A 8 -27.06 36.99 -38.58
CA LYS A 8 -26.72 37.66 -37.31
C LYS A 8 -26.87 36.73 -36.10
N SER A 9 -27.95 35.95 -36.07
CA SER A 9 -28.18 34.98 -35.00
C SER A 9 -27.09 33.89 -35.00
N TRP A 10 -26.67 33.43 -36.18
CA TRP A 10 -25.58 32.48 -36.35
C TRP A 10 -24.24 33.04 -35.87
N GLN A 11 -23.88 34.26 -36.28
CA GLN A 11 -22.65 34.93 -35.84
C GLN A 11 -22.62 35.13 -34.33
N PHE A 12 -23.74 35.56 -33.72
CA PHE A 12 -23.87 35.69 -32.28
C PHE A 12 -23.68 34.35 -31.54
N MET A 13 -24.26 33.26 -32.05
CA MET A 13 -24.06 31.92 -31.47
C MET A 13 -22.59 31.45 -31.56
N VAL A 14 -21.92 31.71 -32.68
CA VAL A 14 -20.49 31.38 -32.86
C VAL A 14 -19.62 32.18 -31.89
N GLU A 15 -19.87 33.48 -31.72
CA GLU A 15 -19.12 34.32 -30.78
C GLU A 15 -19.28 33.85 -29.34
N ILE A 16 -20.50 33.53 -28.91
CA ILE A 16 -20.76 32.97 -27.58
C ILE A 16 -20.05 31.63 -27.42
N PHE A 17 -20.16 30.74 -28.41
CA PHE A 17 -19.52 29.43 -28.36
C PHE A 17 -18.00 29.54 -28.22
N LEU A 18 -17.36 30.41 -29.00
CA LEU A 18 -15.92 30.66 -28.93
C LEU A 18 -15.51 31.28 -27.59
N ALA A 19 -16.28 32.22 -27.05
CA ALA A 19 -16.02 32.84 -25.75
C ALA A 19 -16.16 31.83 -24.58
N LEU A 20 -17.17 30.97 -24.63
CA LEU A 20 -17.37 29.89 -23.66
C LEU A 20 -16.28 28.83 -23.78
N LEU A 21 -15.89 28.44 -25.01
CA LEU A 21 -14.81 27.49 -25.26
C LEU A 21 -13.47 28.03 -24.74
N ALA A 22 -13.16 29.30 -24.99
CA ALA A 22 -11.94 29.94 -24.49
C ALA A 22 -11.92 29.98 -22.95
N SER A 23 -13.04 30.34 -22.32
CA SER A 23 -13.18 30.36 -20.87
C SER A 23 -13.07 28.95 -20.27
N ALA A 24 -13.71 27.95 -20.89
CA ALA A 24 -13.65 26.55 -20.46
C ALA A 24 -12.24 25.97 -20.58
N LEU A 25 -11.53 26.25 -21.69
CA LEU A 25 -10.14 25.86 -21.86
C LEU A 25 -9.24 26.55 -20.82
N GLY A 26 -9.46 27.83 -20.54
CA GLY A 26 -8.74 28.56 -19.50
C GLY A 26 -8.93 27.95 -18.11
N MET A 27 -10.18 27.66 -17.72
CA MET A 27 -10.51 27.02 -16.45
C MET A 27 -9.94 25.60 -16.37
N TRP A 28 -9.98 24.83 -17.46
CA TRP A 28 -9.40 23.49 -17.52
C TRP A 28 -7.87 23.50 -17.37
N LEU A 29 -7.18 24.42 -18.05
CA LEU A 29 -5.73 24.60 -17.91
C LEU A 29 -5.36 25.01 -16.48
N LEU A 30 -6.09 25.94 -15.88
CA LEU A 30 -5.86 26.38 -14.51
C LEU A 30 -6.08 25.24 -13.50
N SER A 31 -7.19 24.51 -13.61
CA SER A 31 -7.47 23.36 -12.75
C SER A 31 -6.40 22.28 -12.90
N SER A 32 -5.99 21.98 -14.14
CA SER A 32 -4.95 20.99 -14.42
C SER A 32 -3.60 21.42 -13.85
N ALA A 33 -3.25 22.70 -13.97
CA ALA A 33 -2.01 23.25 -13.39
C ALA A 33 -2.01 23.16 -11.85
N ILE A 34 -3.13 23.45 -11.19
CA ILE A 34 -3.27 23.30 -9.74
C ILE A 34 -3.12 21.82 -9.34
N CYS A 35 -3.80 20.90 -10.03
CA CYS A 35 -3.69 19.46 -9.76
C CYS A 35 -2.25 18.97 -9.95
N LEU A 36 -1.56 19.39 -11.02
CA LEU A 36 -0.15 19.04 -11.27
C LEU A 36 0.77 19.62 -10.20
N PHE A 37 0.52 20.84 -9.73
CA PHE A 37 1.29 21.46 -8.66
C PHE A 37 1.12 20.70 -7.34
N VAL A 38 -0.12 20.39 -6.93
CA VAL A 38 -0.40 19.60 -5.73
C VAL A 38 0.23 18.21 -5.83
N TRP A 39 0.08 17.55 -6.99
CA TRP A 39 0.71 16.27 -7.26
C TRP A 39 2.23 16.37 -7.13
N PHE A 40 2.87 17.39 -7.72
CA PHE A 40 4.32 17.59 -7.64
C PHE A 40 4.80 17.84 -6.21
N GLN A 41 4.06 18.63 -5.41
CA GLN A 41 4.37 18.86 -4.00
C GLN A 41 4.27 17.57 -3.18
N ALA A 42 3.17 16.82 -3.33
CA ALA A 42 3.01 15.53 -2.67
C ALA A 42 4.11 14.55 -3.09
N HIS A 43 4.44 14.51 -4.38
CA HIS A 43 5.47 13.65 -4.93
C HIS A 43 6.89 13.99 -4.45
N ASN A 44 7.16 15.26 -4.14
CA ASN A 44 8.41 15.70 -3.51
C ASN A 44 8.46 15.43 -2.00
N LEU A 45 7.31 15.32 -1.32
CA LEU A 45 7.27 14.92 0.08
C LEU A 45 7.71 13.45 0.24
N PHE A 46 7.27 12.57 -0.67
CA PHE A 46 7.68 11.16 -0.69
C PHE A 46 9.20 10.96 -0.83
N THR A 47 9.95 11.93 -1.39
CA THR A 47 11.40 11.79 -1.51
C THR A 47 12.16 12.18 -0.24
N LYS A 48 11.49 12.82 0.72
CA LYS A 48 12.09 13.23 2.01
C LYS A 48 11.80 12.23 3.11
N VAL A 49 10.63 11.58 3.07
CA VAL A 49 10.23 10.62 4.09
C VAL A 49 10.96 9.30 3.87
N ILE A 50 11.74 8.88 4.86
CA ILE A 50 12.38 7.57 4.86
C ILE A 50 11.34 6.56 5.39
N PRO A 51 10.92 5.56 4.59
CA PRO A 51 9.92 4.61 5.02
C PRO A 51 10.48 3.69 6.11
N THR A 52 9.63 3.34 7.07
CA THR A 52 9.90 2.27 8.05
C THR A 52 10.15 0.96 7.32
N ARG A 53 11.18 0.23 7.77
CA ARG A 53 11.60 -1.03 7.13
C ARG A 53 11.50 -2.17 8.12
N PHE A 54 11.16 -3.34 7.58
CA PHE A 54 11.04 -4.58 8.33
C PHE A 54 12.08 -5.57 7.83
N ASN A 55 12.91 -6.10 8.74
CA ASN A 55 13.86 -7.15 8.41
C ASN A 55 13.49 -8.43 9.15
N ARG A 56 12.87 -9.36 8.42
CA ARG A 56 12.46 -10.67 8.93
C ARG A 56 13.63 -11.60 9.29
N GLN A 57 14.80 -11.41 8.69
CA GLN A 57 15.99 -12.23 8.99
C GLN A 57 16.59 -11.84 10.33
N ARG A 58 16.62 -10.53 10.62
CA ARG A 58 17.07 -9.99 11.91
C ARG A 58 15.98 -9.99 12.99
N ARG A 59 14.70 -10.16 12.59
CA ARG A 59 13.51 -9.94 13.44
C ARG A 59 13.55 -8.56 14.11
N GLU A 60 13.82 -7.55 13.30
CA GLU A 60 13.93 -6.15 13.73
C GLU A 60 13.15 -5.23 12.79
N VAL A 61 12.76 -4.08 13.33
CA VAL A 61 12.09 -2.99 12.62
C VAL A 61 12.95 -1.74 12.72
N CYS A 62 13.11 -1.04 11.60
CA CYS A 62 13.89 0.16 11.51
C CYS A 62 12.96 1.38 11.41
N PHE A 63 13.05 2.26 12.40
CA PHE A 63 12.37 3.55 12.43
C PHE A 63 13.35 4.69 12.17
N MET A 64 12.85 5.74 11.53
CA MET A 64 13.56 6.99 11.33
C MET A 64 12.71 8.12 11.88
N PRO A 65 12.90 8.53 13.14
CA PRO A 65 12.18 9.67 13.71
C PRO A 65 12.44 10.95 12.91
N ASP A 66 11.45 11.84 12.87
CA ASP A 66 11.56 13.11 12.16
C ASP A 66 12.71 13.95 12.76
N GLY A 67 13.71 14.25 11.93
CA GLY A 67 14.87 15.05 12.33
C GLY A 67 16.02 14.26 12.98
N ALA A 68 15.87 12.96 13.20
CA ALA A 68 16.99 12.11 13.62
C ALA A 68 17.99 11.93 12.46
N THR A 69 19.28 11.80 12.78
CA THR A 69 20.34 11.48 11.81
C THR A 69 20.62 9.98 11.77
N GLU A 70 20.33 9.28 12.87
CA GLU A 70 20.58 7.85 13.02
C GLU A 70 19.28 7.05 13.06
N PRO A 71 19.23 5.88 12.40
CA PRO A 71 18.07 5.00 12.45
C PRO A 71 17.98 4.25 13.79
N LEU A 72 16.76 4.09 14.29
CA LEU A 72 16.48 3.27 15.46
C LEU A 72 16.12 1.85 15.02
N PHE A 73 16.87 0.87 15.53
CA PHE A 73 16.61 -0.55 15.31
C PHE A 73 15.92 -1.14 16.54
N VAL A 74 14.76 -1.76 16.33
CA VAL A 74 13.89 -2.21 17.40
C VAL A 74 13.60 -3.70 17.20
N PRO A 75 13.76 -4.55 18.24
CA PRO A 75 13.34 -5.94 18.17
C PRO A 75 11.86 -6.05 17.83
N TRP A 76 11.52 -6.91 16.86
CA TRP A 76 10.15 -7.14 16.40
C TRP A 76 9.18 -7.46 17.54
N GLU A 77 9.64 -8.22 18.54
CA GLU A 77 8.81 -8.65 19.67
C GLU A 77 8.54 -7.54 20.70
N SER A 78 9.29 -6.43 20.65
CA SER A 78 9.01 -5.23 21.45
C SER A 78 8.07 -4.24 20.76
N LEU A 79 7.77 -4.45 19.47
CA LEU A 79 6.88 -3.57 18.72
C LEU A 79 5.44 -3.74 19.22
N SER A 80 4.79 -2.63 19.52
CA SER A 80 3.36 -2.59 19.82
C SER A 80 2.58 -2.08 18.60
N ALA A 81 1.45 -2.69 18.31
CA ALA A 81 0.51 -2.24 17.28
C ALA A 81 -0.87 -1.98 17.90
N TRP A 82 -1.56 -0.96 17.40
CA TRP A 82 -2.87 -0.55 17.87
C TRP A 82 -3.76 -0.12 16.72
N VAL A 83 -5.07 -0.21 16.95
CA VAL A 83 -6.09 0.32 16.05
C VAL A 83 -6.82 1.44 16.78
N VAL A 84 -6.84 2.62 16.16
CA VAL A 84 -7.56 3.79 16.65
C VAL A 84 -8.91 3.85 15.96
N GLN A 85 -9.96 4.05 16.74
CA GLN A 85 -11.29 4.40 16.23
C GLN A 85 -11.69 5.74 16.82
N ALA A 86 -11.86 6.74 15.96
CA ALA A 86 -12.40 8.04 16.32
C ALA A 86 -13.80 8.20 15.74
N GLN A 87 -14.72 8.76 16.53
CA GLN A 87 -16.07 9.09 16.07
C GLN A 87 -16.36 10.55 16.37
N GLY A 88 -16.68 11.32 15.33
CA GLY A 88 -17.13 12.72 15.44
C GLY A 88 -18.58 12.85 15.03
N ALA A 89 -19.37 13.62 15.78
CA ALA A 89 -20.72 13.99 15.40
C ALA A 89 -20.73 15.44 14.88
N SER A 90 -21.32 15.65 13.70
CA SER A 90 -21.55 16.97 13.11
C SER A 90 -23.03 17.17 12.79
N GLN A 91 -23.45 18.39 12.47
CA GLN A 91 -24.81 18.67 11.99
C GLN A 91 -25.17 17.87 10.72
N TYR A 92 -24.18 17.39 9.97
CA TYR A 92 -24.34 16.63 8.72
C TYR A 92 -24.24 15.11 8.92
N GLY A 93 -24.08 14.64 10.16
CA GLY A 93 -24.03 13.21 10.50
C GLY A 93 -22.84 12.80 11.34
N VAL A 94 -22.75 11.49 11.60
CA VAL A 94 -21.68 10.85 12.38
C VAL A 94 -20.58 10.36 11.44
N THR A 95 -19.39 10.93 11.58
CA THR A 95 -18.20 10.49 10.85
C THR A 95 -17.37 9.58 11.73
N ARG A 96 -16.98 8.42 11.20
CA ARG A 96 -16.05 7.49 11.85
C ARG A 96 -14.74 7.49 11.09
N GLN A 97 -13.64 7.62 11.80
CA GLN A 97 -12.29 7.51 11.28
C GLN A 97 -11.61 6.34 11.97
N TYR A 98 -10.90 5.53 11.20
CA TYR A 98 -10.11 4.43 11.72
C TYR A 98 -8.66 4.65 11.34
N GLY A 99 -7.75 4.29 12.24
CA GLY A 99 -6.32 4.35 12.00
C GLY A 99 -5.64 3.10 12.51
N MET A 100 -4.55 2.72 11.87
CA MET A 100 -3.62 1.72 12.40
C MET A 100 -2.33 2.43 12.77
N GLY A 101 -1.83 2.12 13.96
CA GLY A 101 -0.54 2.58 14.44
C GLY A 101 0.35 1.41 14.84
N MET A 102 1.65 1.59 14.68
CA MET A 102 2.66 0.71 15.27
C MET A 102 3.84 1.54 15.75
N GLY A 103 4.44 1.13 16.86
CA GLY A 103 5.49 1.89 17.51
C GLY A 103 6.01 1.23 18.76
N PHE A 104 6.91 1.94 19.42
CA PHE A 104 7.61 1.50 20.62
C PHE A 104 7.98 2.71 21.47
N GLU A 105 8.19 2.47 22.76
CA GLU A 105 8.64 3.50 23.69
C GLU A 105 10.17 3.56 23.66
N HIS A 106 10.71 4.74 23.39
CA HIS A 106 12.14 5.03 23.39
C HIS A 106 12.39 6.29 24.21
N GLU A 107 13.20 6.17 25.28
CA GLU A 107 13.56 7.32 26.13
C GLU A 107 12.36 8.10 26.70
N GLY A 108 11.22 7.43 26.92
CA GLY A 108 9.98 8.03 27.42
C GLY A 108 9.12 8.70 26.34
N GLU A 109 9.54 8.68 25.08
CA GLU A 109 8.75 9.12 23.92
C GLU A 109 8.25 7.91 23.11
N LEU A 110 7.00 8.00 22.63
CA LEU A 110 6.41 6.98 21.77
C LEU A 110 6.75 7.28 20.32
N VAL A 111 7.76 6.57 19.78
CA VAL A 111 8.07 6.60 18.34
C VAL A 111 7.06 5.73 17.61
N ARG A 112 6.27 6.35 16.73
CA ARG A 112 5.13 5.69 16.08
C ARG A 112 5.00 6.03 14.61
N VAL A 113 4.40 5.10 13.88
CA VAL A 113 3.92 5.29 12.51
C VAL A 113 2.44 5.00 12.52
N GLU A 114 1.65 5.99 12.09
CA GLU A 114 0.19 5.91 12.07
C GLU A 114 -0.33 6.26 10.68
N PHE A 115 -1.30 5.49 10.19
CA PHE A 115 -1.96 5.76 8.92
C PHE A 115 -3.46 5.48 9.01
N GLN A 116 -4.23 6.22 8.20
CA GLN A 116 -5.69 6.11 8.17
C GLN A 116 -6.12 4.82 7.44
N CYS A 117 -7.16 4.18 7.95
CA CYS A 117 -7.76 2.95 7.44
C CYS A 117 -9.26 3.15 7.21
N GLY A 118 -9.82 2.43 6.23
CA GLY A 118 -11.26 2.50 5.93
C GLY A 118 -12.15 1.76 6.95
N SER A 119 -11.60 0.84 7.72
CA SER A 119 -12.31 0.07 8.75
C SER A 119 -11.36 -0.56 9.76
N VAL A 120 -11.89 -0.98 10.92
CA VAL A 120 -11.14 -1.75 11.92
C VAL A 120 -10.64 -3.07 11.33
N GLN A 121 -11.44 -3.75 10.53
CA GLN A 121 -11.08 -5.02 9.91
C GLN A 121 -9.93 -4.86 8.93
N LEU A 122 -9.91 -3.76 8.16
CA LEU A 122 -8.80 -3.46 7.26
C LEU A 122 -7.52 -3.15 8.03
N ALA A 123 -7.61 -2.42 9.14
CA ALA A 123 -6.47 -2.17 10.03
C ALA A 123 -5.89 -3.49 10.60
N ILE A 124 -6.75 -4.39 11.08
CA ILE A 124 -6.34 -5.73 11.55
C ILE A 124 -5.71 -6.52 10.40
N SER A 125 -6.28 -6.46 9.19
CA SER A 125 -5.75 -7.17 8.02
C SER A 125 -4.36 -6.66 7.62
N ASN A 126 -4.13 -5.35 7.69
CA ASN A 126 -2.81 -4.76 7.43
C ASN A 126 -1.78 -5.24 8.46
N TRP A 127 -2.15 -5.31 9.74
CA TRP A 127 -1.30 -5.88 10.78
C TRP A 127 -0.99 -7.35 10.53
N GLU A 128 -2.01 -8.16 10.23
CA GLU A 128 -1.84 -9.58 9.94
C GLU A 128 -0.95 -9.83 8.71
N ALA A 129 -1.01 -8.95 7.69
CA ALA A 129 -0.10 -9.02 6.55
C ALA A 129 1.36 -8.78 6.95
N VAL A 130 1.62 -7.74 7.76
CA VAL A 130 2.98 -7.44 8.27
C VAL A 130 3.47 -8.58 9.17
N ARG A 131 2.63 -9.04 10.10
CA ARG A 131 2.95 -10.16 10.99
C ARG A 131 3.22 -11.44 10.20
N GLY A 132 2.37 -11.78 9.24
CA GLY A 132 2.53 -12.97 8.39
C GLY A 132 3.81 -12.94 7.57
N TYR A 133 4.23 -11.76 7.10
CA TYR A 133 5.54 -11.56 6.47
C TYR A 133 6.71 -11.75 7.45
N MET A 134 6.61 -11.18 8.66
CA MET A 134 7.68 -11.27 9.68
C MET A 134 7.84 -12.67 10.28
N GLU A 135 6.75 -13.44 10.38
CA GLU A 135 6.72 -14.80 10.97
C GLU A 135 6.88 -15.93 9.95
N TYR A 136 7.24 -15.62 8.69
CA TYR A 136 7.40 -16.61 7.61
C TYR A 136 6.12 -17.45 7.34
N GLU A 137 4.94 -16.89 7.60
CA GLU A 137 3.67 -17.51 7.21
C GLU A 137 3.34 -17.19 5.75
N LEU A 138 3.71 -15.99 5.31
CA LEU A 138 3.57 -15.50 3.94
C LEU A 138 4.94 -15.46 3.26
N ASN A 139 5.34 -16.58 2.65
CA ASN A 139 6.66 -16.71 2.02
C ASN A 139 6.67 -16.41 0.53
N ASP A 140 5.54 -16.60 -0.15
CA ASP A 140 5.44 -16.42 -1.58
C ASP A 140 4.76 -15.10 -1.91
N LEU A 141 5.59 -14.10 -2.20
CA LEU A 141 5.16 -12.77 -2.60
C LEU A 141 4.36 -12.82 -3.92
N SER A 142 4.68 -13.78 -4.81
CA SER A 142 3.99 -13.90 -6.10
C SER A 142 2.52 -14.28 -5.90
N THR A 143 2.19 -15.14 -4.93
CA THR A 143 0.79 -15.42 -4.58
C THR A 143 -0.02 -14.19 -4.16
N LEU A 144 0.63 -13.19 -3.56
CA LEU A 144 -0.03 -11.98 -3.10
C LEU A 144 -0.14 -10.93 -4.21
N GLN A 145 0.91 -10.80 -5.02
CA GLN A 145 1.02 -9.78 -6.07
C GLN A 145 0.41 -10.21 -7.40
N ASP A 146 0.28 -11.51 -7.65
CA ASP A 146 -0.22 -12.05 -8.90
C ASP A 146 -1.48 -12.93 -8.72
N PRO A 147 -2.61 -12.34 -8.30
CA PRO A 147 -3.86 -13.09 -8.15
C PRO A 147 -4.39 -13.63 -9.49
N LEU A 148 -3.91 -13.10 -10.61
CA LEU A 148 -4.36 -13.48 -11.96
C LEU A 148 -3.42 -14.47 -12.67
N GLY A 149 -2.29 -14.84 -12.05
CA GLY A 149 -1.32 -15.76 -12.65
C GLY A 149 -0.68 -15.21 -13.94
N LEU A 150 -0.46 -13.91 -14.02
CA LEU A 150 0.10 -13.20 -15.17
C LEU A 150 1.62 -13.10 -15.15
N GLN A 151 2.29 -13.36 -14.03
CA GLN A 151 3.75 -13.35 -13.95
C GLN A 151 4.33 -14.66 -14.47
N GLU A 152 5.31 -14.57 -15.37
CA GLU A 152 6.03 -15.73 -15.90
C GLU A 152 7.40 -15.91 -15.20
N PRO A 153 7.99 -17.12 -15.21
CA PRO A 153 9.32 -17.34 -14.64
C PRO A 153 10.38 -16.43 -15.27
N GLY A 154 10.96 -15.54 -14.47
CA GLY A 154 11.98 -14.56 -14.92
C GLY A 154 11.47 -13.13 -15.04
N ASP A 155 10.17 -12.88 -14.87
CA ASP A 155 9.65 -11.53 -14.79
C ASP A 155 10.04 -10.82 -13.48
N PRO A 156 10.13 -9.48 -13.48
CA PRO A 156 10.30 -8.71 -12.26
C PRO A 156 9.14 -8.93 -11.27
N PRO A 157 9.37 -8.80 -9.96
CA PRO A 157 8.32 -9.02 -8.95
C PRO A 157 7.22 -7.96 -8.94
N HIS A 158 7.44 -6.80 -9.56
CA HIS A 158 6.47 -5.70 -9.60
C HIS A 158 5.57 -5.78 -10.84
N GLU A 159 4.39 -5.18 -10.81
CA GLU A 159 3.56 -5.03 -12.01
C GLU A 159 4.19 -4.03 -13.01
N GLY A 160 4.08 -4.31 -14.31
CA GLY A 160 4.66 -3.45 -15.35
C GLY A 160 4.28 -3.86 -16.77
N LEU A 161 5.13 -3.49 -17.74
CA LEU A 161 4.84 -3.76 -19.15
C LEU A 161 4.81 -5.26 -19.47
N HIS A 162 5.61 -6.06 -18.76
CA HIS A 162 5.61 -7.51 -18.88
C HIS A 162 4.24 -8.10 -18.50
N THR A 163 3.60 -7.63 -17.42
CA THR A 163 2.25 -8.06 -17.01
C THR A 163 1.23 -7.84 -18.13
N PHE A 164 1.28 -6.69 -18.80
CA PHE A 164 0.41 -6.41 -19.95
C PHE A 164 0.72 -7.29 -21.16
N ARG A 165 2.01 -7.51 -21.45
CA ARG A 165 2.43 -8.41 -22.54
C ARG A 165 1.95 -9.84 -22.29
N ASN A 166 2.07 -10.32 -21.05
CA ASN A 166 1.65 -11.66 -20.66
C ASN A 166 0.12 -11.78 -20.67
N ALA A 167 -0.60 -10.76 -20.19
CA ALA A 167 -2.07 -10.70 -20.30
C ALA A 167 -2.55 -10.75 -21.76
N ARG A 168 -1.86 -10.03 -22.66
CA ARG A 168 -2.15 -10.07 -24.10
C ARG A 168 -1.82 -11.43 -24.72
N ALA A 169 -0.69 -12.03 -24.37
CA ALA A 169 -0.31 -13.37 -24.83
C ALA A 169 -1.31 -14.42 -24.34
N GLY A 170 -1.73 -14.33 -23.08
CA GLY A 170 -2.78 -15.13 -22.47
C GLY A 170 -4.11 -14.98 -23.19
N LEU A 171 -4.54 -13.76 -23.53
CA LEU A 171 -5.73 -13.54 -24.35
C LEU A 171 -5.65 -14.26 -25.69
N HIS A 172 -4.51 -14.17 -26.40
CA HIS A 172 -4.33 -14.83 -27.69
C HIS A 172 -4.30 -16.35 -27.56
N ARG A 173 -3.71 -16.90 -26.49
CA ARG A 173 -3.77 -18.33 -26.16
C ARG A 173 -5.23 -18.77 -25.99
N ARG A 174 -5.97 -18.11 -25.10
CA ARG A 174 -7.38 -18.42 -24.82
C ARG A 174 -8.28 -18.31 -26.06
N LEU A 175 -7.95 -17.40 -26.98
CA LEU A 175 -8.66 -17.26 -28.25
C LEU A 175 -8.35 -18.42 -29.21
N ARG A 176 -7.10 -18.90 -29.27
CA ARG A 176 -6.70 -20.09 -30.06
C ARG A 176 -7.35 -21.36 -29.52
N GLU A 177 -7.39 -21.50 -28.20
CA GLU A 177 -7.98 -22.65 -27.49
C GLU A 177 -9.51 -22.57 -27.42
N LYS A 178 -10.13 -21.50 -27.94
CA LYS A 178 -11.58 -21.25 -27.94
C LYS A 178 -12.20 -21.18 -26.55
N GLU A 179 -11.40 -20.89 -25.51
CA GLU A 179 -11.89 -20.60 -24.17
C GLU A 179 -12.65 -19.25 -24.13
N VAL A 180 -12.24 -18.30 -24.96
CA VAL A 180 -12.87 -16.98 -25.09
C VAL A 180 -13.26 -16.68 -26.53
N GLY A 181 -14.42 -16.03 -26.71
CA GLY A 181 -14.91 -15.62 -28.02
C GLY A 181 -14.22 -14.37 -28.57
N ARG A 182 -14.34 -14.14 -29.89
CA ARG A 182 -13.81 -12.93 -30.56
C ARG A 182 -14.39 -11.63 -30.01
N ILE A 183 -15.64 -11.65 -29.56
CA ILE A 183 -16.31 -10.49 -28.94
C ILE A 183 -15.61 -10.09 -27.63
N TYR A 184 -15.22 -11.06 -26.81
CA TYR A 184 -14.48 -10.80 -25.57
C TYR A 184 -13.13 -10.15 -25.87
N ALA A 185 -12.38 -10.67 -26.86
CA ALA A 185 -11.11 -10.08 -27.27
C ALA A 185 -11.26 -8.64 -27.80
N PHE A 186 -12.34 -8.35 -28.54
CA PHE A 186 -12.65 -7.00 -29.00
C PHE A 186 -12.87 -6.03 -27.84
N PHE A 187 -13.72 -6.38 -26.88
CA PHE A 187 -13.95 -5.53 -25.70
C PHE A 187 -12.73 -5.44 -24.78
N TRP A 188 -11.91 -6.48 -24.71
CA TRP A 188 -10.63 -6.42 -24.00
C TRP A 188 -9.74 -5.32 -24.59
N TYR A 189 -9.66 -5.22 -25.92
CA TYR A 189 -8.87 -4.16 -26.57
C TYR A 189 -9.50 -2.77 -26.40
N ILE A 190 -10.82 -2.62 -26.51
CA ILE A 190 -11.50 -1.35 -26.24
C ILE A 190 -11.21 -0.87 -24.82
N TYR A 191 -11.36 -1.75 -23.83
CA TYR A 191 -11.09 -1.42 -22.43
C TYR A 191 -9.66 -0.86 -22.27
N HIS A 192 -8.66 -1.55 -22.83
CA HIS A 192 -7.29 -1.08 -22.73
C HIS A 192 -7.04 0.23 -23.48
N VAL A 193 -7.64 0.46 -24.66
CA VAL A 193 -7.53 1.76 -25.35
C VAL A 193 -8.12 2.89 -24.50
N MET A 194 -9.28 2.65 -23.89
CA MET A 194 -9.93 3.61 -23.00
C MET A 194 -9.11 3.90 -21.73
N THR A 195 -8.29 2.94 -21.27
CA THR A 195 -7.37 3.11 -20.13
C THR A 195 -5.94 3.48 -20.56
N LEU A 196 -5.77 4.17 -21.69
CA LEU A 196 -4.47 4.66 -22.17
C LEU A 196 -3.45 3.55 -22.54
N TRP A 197 -3.95 2.38 -22.91
CA TRP A 197 -3.22 1.23 -23.43
C TRP A 197 -2.05 0.79 -22.53
N THR A 198 -0.80 1.00 -22.97
CA THR A 198 0.42 0.64 -22.23
C THR A 198 1.01 1.81 -21.46
N LEU A 199 0.45 3.02 -21.60
CA LEU A 199 0.97 4.21 -20.94
C LEU A 199 1.02 4.06 -19.40
N PRO A 200 -0.03 3.53 -18.72
CA PRO A 200 0.03 3.32 -17.28
C PRO A 200 1.19 2.40 -16.87
N ASN A 201 1.44 1.33 -17.62
CA ASN A 201 2.51 0.38 -17.33
C ASN A 201 3.90 1.02 -17.48
N HIS A 202 4.09 1.89 -18.48
CA HIS A 202 5.33 2.66 -18.62
C HIS A 202 5.53 3.68 -17.50
N LEU A 203 4.45 4.32 -17.05
CA LEU A 203 4.49 5.24 -15.90
C LEU A 203 4.87 4.49 -14.62
N VAL A 204 4.31 3.31 -14.39
CA VAL A 204 4.67 2.45 -13.23
C VAL A 204 6.15 2.05 -13.30
N GLU A 205 6.64 1.56 -14.44
CA GLU A 205 8.07 1.21 -14.57
C GLU A 205 9.00 2.41 -14.37
N TRP A 206 8.61 3.59 -14.89
CA TRP A 206 9.35 4.82 -14.69
C TRP A 206 9.38 5.21 -13.20
N GLU A 207 8.23 5.13 -12.53
CA GLU A 207 8.09 5.45 -11.12
C GLU A 207 8.92 4.49 -10.25
N ILE A 208 8.88 3.18 -10.52
CA ILE A 208 9.68 2.18 -9.81
C ILE A 208 11.18 2.46 -9.99
N LYS A 209 11.64 2.73 -11.22
CA LYS A 209 13.04 3.08 -11.49
C LYS A 209 13.45 4.36 -10.77
N ARG A 210 12.57 5.35 -10.73
CA ARG A 210 12.78 6.61 -10.01
C ARG A 210 12.87 6.37 -8.50
N ILE A 211 11.90 5.68 -7.90
CA ILE A 211 11.87 5.35 -6.47
C ILE A 211 13.12 4.56 -6.09
N ALA A 212 13.50 3.56 -6.88
CA ALA A 212 14.72 2.78 -6.62
C ALA A 212 15.98 3.66 -6.64
N LYS A 213 16.04 4.70 -7.47
CA LYS A 213 17.17 5.64 -7.53
C LYS A 213 17.15 6.65 -6.39
N VAL A 214 16.00 7.22 -6.08
CA VAL A 214 15.83 8.24 -5.03
C VAL A 214 15.93 7.62 -3.64
N GLY A 215 15.22 6.52 -3.41
CA GLY A 215 15.22 5.78 -2.15
C GLY A 215 16.62 5.36 -1.74
N ARG A 216 17.43 4.82 -2.64
CA ARG A 216 18.84 4.47 -2.34
C ARG A 216 19.70 5.66 -1.92
N ARG A 217 19.43 6.86 -2.41
CA ARG A 217 20.22 8.07 -2.08
C ARG A 217 19.85 8.68 -0.74
N ALA A 218 18.62 8.44 -0.26
CA ALA A 218 18.11 9.04 0.97
C ALA A 218 18.40 8.20 2.23
N LEU A 219 18.78 6.93 2.10
CA LEU A 219 18.97 6.04 3.26
C LEU A 219 20.30 6.30 3.98
N PRO A 220 20.31 6.44 5.31
CA PRO A 220 21.54 6.50 6.09
C PRO A 220 22.41 5.24 5.90
N PRO A 221 23.76 5.33 5.94
CA PRO A 221 24.65 4.19 5.76
C PRO A 221 24.36 3.02 6.70
N ALA A 222 24.03 3.30 7.97
CA ALA A 222 23.66 2.27 8.94
C ALA A 222 22.41 1.48 8.51
N MET A 223 21.39 2.15 7.97
CA MET A 223 20.17 1.52 7.49
C MET A 223 20.43 0.67 6.24
N GLN A 224 21.34 1.11 5.36
CA GLN A 224 21.74 0.33 4.19
C GLN A 224 22.43 -0.96 4.59
N ALA A 225 23.44 -0.89 5.47
CA ALA A 225 24.15 -2.06 5.98
C ALA A 225 23.23 -3.05 6.73
N TRP A 226 22.27 -2.52 7.50
CA TRP A 226 21.26 -3.34 8.18
C TRP A 226 20.31 -4.07 7.21
N SER A 227 20.03 -3.47 6.04
CA SER A 227 19.13 -4.03 5.03
C SER A 227 19.76 -5.14 4.18
N GLU A 228 21.08 -5.31 4.23
CA GLU A 228 21.77 -6.37 3.49
C GLU A 228 21.37 -7.76 4.02
N PRO A 229 21.23 -8.76 3.14
CA PRO A 229 20.77 -10.09 3.51
C PRO A 229 21.80 -10.80 4.40
N LEU A 230 21.30 -11.46 5.43
CA LEU A 230 22.10 -12.30 6.32
C LEU A 230 22.13 -13.76 5.84
N PRO A 231 23.26 -14.47 6.06
CA PRO A 231 23.32 -15.91 5.93
C PRO A 231 22.25 -16.60 6.80
N PRO A 232 21.62 -17.70 6.34
CA PRO A 232 20.57 -18.41 7.09
C PRO A 232 20.95 -18.80 8.52
N GLU A 233 22.23 -19.03 8.77
CA GLU A 233 22.77 -19.41 10.08
C GLU A 233 22.68 -18.27 11.10
N GLN A 234 22.65 -17.02 10.63
CA GLN A 234 22.59 -15.81 11.45
C GLN A 234 21.17 -15.28 11.62
N TRP A 235 20.16 -16.00 11.12
CA TRP A 235 18.77 -15.56 11.24
C TRP A 235 18.31 -15.63 12.70
N ALA A 236 17.75 -14.51 13.17
CA ALA A 236 17.19 -14.42 14.50
C ALA A 236 15.98 -15.35 14.61
N LYS A 237 15.89 -16.07 15.73
CA LYS A 237 14.79 -17.00 16.01
C LYS A 237 13.76 -16.33 16.92
N PRO A 238 12.47 -16.72 16.81
CA PRO A 238 11.45 -16.28 17.76
C PRO A 238 11.85 -16.61 19.21
N SER A 239 11.50 -15.74 20.16
CA SER A 239 11.77 -16.01 21.57
C SER A 239 11.02 -17.26 22.06
N SER A 240 11.56 -17.88 23.11
CA SER A 240 10.92 -19.02 23.78
C SER A 240 9.55 -18.65 24.35
N GLU A 241 9.39 -17.40 24.80
CA GLU A 241 8.12 -16.86 25.26
C GLU A 241 7.09 -16.81 24.11
N LEU A 242 7.45 -16.22 22.98
CA LEU A 242 6.55 -16.12 21.82
C LEU A 242 6.12 -17.49 21.31
N LEU A 243 7.04 -18.45 21.23
CA LEU A 243 6.73 -19.83 20.84
C LEU A 243 5.76 -20.50 21.81
N ARG A 244 6.00 -20.34 23.12
CA ARG A 244 5.15 -20.88 24.18
C ARG A 244 3.74 -20.27 24.14
N LEU A 245 3.62 -18.96 24.00
CA LEU A 245 2.33 -18.27 23.91
C LEU A 245 1.56 -18.67 22.64
N SER A 246 2.26 -18.73 21.51
CA SER A 246 1.68 -19.16 20.24
C SER A 246 1.13 -20.58 20.31
N ALA A 247 1.84 -21.49 20.99
CA ALA A 247 1.37 -22.85 21.22
C ALA A 247 0.08 -22.89 22.08
N LYS A 248 0.01 -22.07 23.15
CA LYS A 248 -1.18 -21.95 24.00
C LYS A 248 -2.39 -21.41 23.22
N VAL A 249 -2.19 -20.37 22.42
CA VAL A 249 -3.24 -19.79 21.55
C VAL A 249 -3.76 -20.85 20.57
N LYS A 250 -2.85 -21.54 19.85
CA LYS A 250 -3.23 -22.60 18.89
C LYS A 250 -4.00 -23.74 19.57
N ALA A 251 -3.59 -24.14 20.77
CA ALA A 251 -4.29 -25.18 21.53
C ALA A 251 -5.70 -24.75 21.94
N LEU A 252 -5.90 -23.50 22.37
CA LEU A 252 -7.22 -22.96 22.73
C LEU A 252 -8.13 -22.80 21.51
N ILE A 253 -7.61 -22.31 20.38
CA ILE A 253 -8.37 -22.23 19.12
C ILE A 253 -8.86 -23.62 18.71
N LYS A 254 -7.99 -24.63 18.79
CA LYS A 254 -8.35 -26.02 18.46
C LYS A 254 -9.43 -26.57 19.40
N ARG A 255 -9.39 -26.22 20.68
CA ARG A 255 -10.37 -26.68 21.68
C ARG A 255 -11.72 -25.95 21.56
N TYR A 256 -11.70 -24.66 21.22
CA TYR A 256 -12.87 -23.80 21.16
C TYR A 256 -12.93 -23.00 19.85
N PRO A 257 -13.25 -23.64 18.71
CA PRO A 257 -13.15 -23.01 17.39
C PRO A 257 -14.13 -21.86 17.17
N ARG A 258 -15.23 -21.79 17.94
CA ARG A 258 -16.23 -20.70 17.86
C ARG A 258 -15.92 -19.52 18.78
N LYS A 259 -14.89 -19.62 19.62
CA LYS A 259 -14.56 -18.56 20.58
C LYS A 259 -13.94 -17.37 19.82
N PRO A 260 -14.36 -16.12 20.11
CA PRO A 260 -13.75 -14.94 19.51
C PRO A 260 -12.24 -14.91 19.75
N ILE A 261 -11.47 -14.58 18.71
CA ILE A 261 -10.00 -14.60 18.77
C ILE A 261 -9.44 -13.66 19.85
N THR A 262 -10.07 -12.50 20.04
CA THR A 262 -9.69 -11.52 21.07
C THR A 262 -9.82 -12.10 22.48
N GLU A 263 -10.86 -12.89 22.75
CA GLU A 263 -11.03 -13.57 24.03
C GLU A 263 -10.00 -14.68 24.24
N VAL A 264 -9.64 -15.40 23.18
CA VAL A 264 -8.59 -16.43 23.24
C VAL A 264 -7.26 -15.80 23.63
N TYR A 265 -6.83 -14.74 22.93
CA TYR A 265 -5.60 -14.02 23.29
C TYR A 265 -5.67 -13.46 24.72
N ALA A 266 -6.77 -12.80 25.09
CA ALA A 266 -6.93 -12.25 26.44
C ALA A 266 -6.85 -13.33 27.53
N GLU A 267 -7.38 -14.53 27.30
CA GLU A 267 -7.27 -15.66 28.23
C GLU A 267 -5.82 -16.16 28.37
N VAL A 268 -5.09 -16.31 27.26
CA VAL A 268 -3.68 -16.72 27.31
C VAL A 268 -2.87 -15.72 28.12
N TYR A 269 -2.98 -14.43 27.83
CA TYR A 269 -2.21 -13.39 28.52
C TYR A 269 -2.61 -13.21 29.99
N ARG A 270 -3.89 -13.43 30.36
CA ARG A 270 -4.32 -13.42 31.77
C ARG A 270 -3.71 -14.57 32.58
N ASN A 271 -3.47 -15.70 31.94
CA ASN A 271 -2.93 -16.91 32.57
C ASN A 271 -1.40 -16.95 32.59
N GLU A 272 -0.72 -15.93 32.04
CA GLU A 272 0.72 -15.81 32.13
C GLU A 272 1.13 -15.14 33.45
N PRO A 273 2.11 -15.70 34.17
CA PRO A 273 2.71 -15.02 35.31
C PRO A 273 3.38 -13.74 34.81
N LYS A 274 2.95 -12.57 35.32
CA LYS A 274 3.61 -11.30 35.00
C LYS A 274 5.09 -11.39 35.39
N PRO A 275 6.02 -10.95 34.53
CA PRO A 275 7.40 -10.78 34.95
C PRO A 275 7.45 -9.82 36.15
N PRO A 276 8.40 -10.00 37.08
CA PRO A 276 8.58 -9.05 38.18
C PRO A 276 8.78 -7.65 37.58
N ARG A 277 8.02 -6.66 38.05
CA ARG A 277 8.24 -5.26 37.69
C ARG A 277 9.69 -4.92 38.03
N SER A 278 10.50 -4.62 37.03
CA SER A 278 11.80 -3.97 37.23
C SER A 278 11.52 -2.64 37.93
N ALA A 279 11.99 -2.52 39.17
CA ALA A 279 11.99 -1.30 39.96
C ALA A 279 13.05 -0.32 39.42
#